data_AF-A0A6I9YJW1-F1
#
_entry.id   AF-A0A6I9YJW1-F1
#
_cell.length_a   1.000
_cell.length_b   1.000
_cell.length_c   1.000
_cell.angle_alpha   90.00
_cell.angle_beta   90.00
_cell.angle_gamma   90.00
#
_symmetry.space_group_name_H-M   'P 1'
#
loop_
_entity.id
_entity.type
_entity.pdbx_description
1 polymer ?
#
loop_
_entity_poly.entity_id
_entity_poly.type
_entity_poly.pdbx_seq_one_letter_code
_entity_poly.pdbx_strand_id
1 'polypeptide(L)'
;MRLKLKSHLGKRPKMDETPARPASPIGLTYVVAASQILGLAVITVMAAWIGQYRGGVAWDSSQLLFNVHPLCMVIGMVFLQGDALLVYRVFRNESKKSTKILHGLIHFFALIIALVGLIAVFQHHKNQGFPDMYSLHSWCGIIAFGFYLAQVRDTYNLFVSEGILANTLGLLIIAFGAVVGYILTREEWRRPPLAEELALSMDFKNLTEEGSPTSTH
;
A
#
# COMPACT_ATOMS: atom_id res chain seq x y z
N MET A 1 51.40 32.96 -47.14
CA MET A 1 50.22 32.08 -47.33
C MET A 1 50.12 31.13 -46.13
N ARG A 2 49.44 31.54 -45.04
CA ARG A 2 49.25 30.72 -43.83
C ARG A 2 47.91 29.99 -43.94
N LEU A 3 47.95 28.67 -44.01
CA LEU A 3 46.80 27.78 -44.06
C LEU A 3 45.92 27.95 -42.82
N LYS A 4 44.65 28.29 -43.05
CA LYS A 4 43.61 28.51 -42.05
C LYS A 4 43.03 27.14 -41.66
N LEU A 5 43.75 26.36 -40.85
CA LEU A 5 43.26 25.08 -40.33
C LEU A 5 42.51 25.29 -39.00
N LYS A 6 41.29 25.82 -39.08
CA LYS A 6 40.33 25.83 -37.98
C LYS A 6 38.93 25.63 -38.57
N SER A 7 38.35 24.43 -38.42
CA SER A 7 36.91 24.23 -38.14
C SER A 7 36.37 22.81 -38.39
N HIS A 8 37.10 21.73 -38.03
CA HIS A 8 36.49 20.38 -37.97
C HIS A 8 36.69 19.66 -36.63
N LEU A 9 36.77 20.42 -35.53
CA LEU A 9 36.27 19.85 -34.28
C LEU A 9 34.76 20.04 -34.28
N GLY A 10 34.07 19.03 -34.83
CA GLY A 10 32.66 18.82 -34.50
C GLY A 10 32.51 18.91 -33.00
N LYS A 11 31.57 19.74 -32.53
CA LYS A 11 31.12 19.72 -31.15
C LYS A 11 30.82 18.26 -30.83
N ARG A 12 31.63 17.61 -29.99
CA ARG A 12 31.28 16.26 -29.51
C ARG A 12 29.87 16.38 -28.92
N PRO A 13 28.92 15.51 -29.31
CA PRO A 13 27.65 15.47 -28.62
C PRO A 13 27.96 15.26 -27.13
N LYS A 14 27.35 16.06 -26.28
CA LYS A 14 27.53 16.00 -24.82
C LYS A 14 26.86 14.70 -24.35
N MET A 15 27.57 13.59 -24.46
CA MET A 15 27.13 12.22 -24.14
C MET A 15 27.10 11.95 -22.63
N ASP A 16 26.76 12.95 -21.82
CA ASP A 16 26.78 12.84 -20.34
C ASP A 16 25.62 13.57 -19.66
N GLU A 17 24.63 14.06 -20.41
CA GLU A 17 23.37 14.45 -19.80
C GLU A 17 22.47 13.22 -19.76
N THR A 18 22.69 12.35 -18.77
CA THR A 18 21.62 11.45 -18.32
C THR A 18 20.38 12.32 -18.12
N PRO A 19 19.26 12.06 -18.81
CA PRO A 19 18.08 12.92 -18.70
C PRO A 19 17.71 13.04 -17.23
N ALA A 20 17.61 14.29 -16.75
CA ALA A 20 17.36 14.58 -15.35
C ALA A 20 16.10 13.84 -14.90
N ARG A 21 16.19 13.12 -13.77
CA ARG A 21 15.04 12.39 -13.22
C ARG A 21 13.90 13.38 -12.96
N PRO A 22 12.65 13.09 -13.36
CA PRO A 22 11.54 13.99 -13.08
C PRO A 22 11.38 14.14 -11.56
N ALA A 23 11.33 15.38 -11.08
CA ALA A 23 11.08 15.66 -9.67
C ALA A 23 9.70 15.09 -9.28
N SER A 24 9.59 14.53 -8.08
CA SER A 24 8.30 14.08 -7.55
C SER A 24 7.37 15.27 -7.36
N PRO A 25 6.10 15.19 -7.78
CA PRO A 25 5.13 16.25 -7.49
C PRO A 25 5.06 16.49 -5.98
N ILE A 26 5.28 17.73 -5.54
CA ILE A 26 5.30 18.10 -4.12
C ILE A 26 4.02 17.64 -3.40
N GLY A 27 2.87 17.75 -4.06
CA GLY A 27 1.58 17.27 -3.53
C GLY A 27 1.54 15.76 -3.25
N LEU A 28 2.21 14.93 -4.05
CA LEU A 28 2.27 13.49 -3.82
C LEU A 28 2.98 13.18 -2.49
N THR A 29 4.12 13.83 -2.23
CA THR A 29 4.91 13.61 -1.01
C THR A 29 4.11 13.97 0.24
N TYR A 30 3.39 15.10 0.24
CA TYR A 30 2.56 15.50 1.38
C TYR A 30 1.40 14.53 1.64
N VAL A 31 0.70 14.10 0.59
CA VAL A 31 -0.44 13.18 0.74
C VAL A 31 0.02 11.77 1.15
N VAL A 32 1.19 11.32 0.67
CA VAL A 32 1.83 10.09 1.15
C VAL A 32 2.25 10.22 2.61
N ALA A 33 2.88 11.32 3.02
CA ALA A 33 3.24 11.52 4.43
C ALA A 33 1.98 11.51 5.32
N ALA A 34 0.90 12.14 4.88
CA ALA A 34 -0.38 12.10 5.57
C ALA A 34 -0.95 10.67 5.68
N SER A 35 -0.86 9.86 4.60
CA SER A 35 -1.32 8.47 4.64
C SER A 35 -0.50 7.61 5.61
N GLN A 36 0.81 7.86 5.72
CA GLN A 36 1.68 7.17 6.68
C GLN A 36 1.32 7.52 8.13
N ILE A 37 1.15 8.81 8.43
CA ILE A 37 0.73 9.26 9.77
C ILE A 37 -0.63 8.66 10.14
N LEU A 38 -1.56 8.66 9.19
CA LEU A 38 -2.89 8.09 9.39
C LEU A 38 -2.86 6.57 9.62
N GLY A 39 -2.04 5.83 8.85
CA GLY A 39 -1.83 4.40 9.04
C GLY A 39 -1.21 4.05 10.39
N LEU A 40 -0.20 4.82 10.83
CA LEU A 40 0.37 4.68 12.17
C LEU A 40 -0.64 5.03 13.27
N ALA A 41 -1.50 6.02 13.05
CA ALA A 41 -2.60 6.34 13.97
C ALA A 41 -3.59 5.17 14.08
N VAL A 42 -3.96 4.52 12.98
CA VAL A 42 -4.81 3.30 12.98
C VAL A 42 -4.18 2.20 13.84
N ILE A 43 -2.88 1.91 13.62
CA ILE A 43 -2.17 0.86 14.37
C ILE A 43 -2.09 1.20 15.86
N THR A 44 -1.74 2.44 16.21
CA THR A 44 -1.58 2.87 17.60
C THR A 44 -2.92 2.88 18.35
N VAL A 45 -4.00 3.36 17.72
CA VAL A 45 -5.35 3.31 18.31
C VAL A 45 -5.83 1.88 18.48
N MET A 46 -5.60 0.99 17.50
CA MET A 46 -5.92 -0.44 17.63
C MET A 46 -5.16 -1.09 18.78
N ALA A 47 -3.85 -0.87 18.87
CA ALA A 47 -3.02 -1.41 19.94
C ALA A 47 -3.44 -0.87 21.33
N ALA A 48 -3.74 0.43 21.41
CA ALA A 48 -4.24 1.05 22.64
C ALA A 48 -5.60 0.48 23.04
N TRP A 49 -6.52 0.31 22.09
CA TRP A 49 -7.84 -0.28 22.34
C TRP A 49 -7.72 -1.71 22.88
N ILE A 50 -6.88 -2.54 22.26
CA ILE A 50 -6.62 -3.91 22.73
C ILE A 50 -5.98 -3.91 24.12
N GLY A 51 -4.98 -3.06 24.35
CA GLY A 51 -4.26 -3.00 25.62
C GLY A 51 -5.12 -2.51 26.79
N GLN A 52 -5.93 -1.46 26.56
CA GLN A 52 -6.69 -0.79 27.62
C GLN A 52 -8.05 -1.47 27.89
N TYR A 53 -8.73 -1.98 26.86
CA TYR A 53 -10.09 -2.51 26.99
C TYR A 53 -10.19 -4.03 26.81
N ARG A 54 -9.23 -4.65 26.13
CA ARG A 54 -9.29 -6.10 25.80
C ARG A 54 -8.24 -6.93 26.54
N GLY A 55 -7.49 -6.35 27.46
CA GLY A 55 -6.52 -7.06 28.31
C GLY A 55 -5.25 -7.48 27.59
N GLY A 56 -4.97 -6.94 26.40
CA GLY A 56 -3.73 -7.19 25.65
C GLY A 56 -3.80 -8.40 24.70
N VAL A 57 -2.64 -8.96 24.38
CA VAL A 57 -2.47 -10.11 23.47
C VAL A 57 -1.67 -11.20 24.17
N ALA A 58 -2.13 -12.45 24.06
CA ALA A 58 -1.39 -13.61 24.56
C ALA A 58 -1.77 -14.85 23.75
N TRP A 59 -0.79 -15.70 23.47
CA TRP A 59 -1.02 -16.94 22.70
C TRP A 59 -1.63 -18.05 23.56
N ASP A 60 -1.32 -18.05 24.86
CA ASP A 60 -1.72 -19.11 25.80
C ASP A 60 -3.12 -18.91 26.39
N SER A 61 -3.69 -17.71 26.27
CA SER A 61 -5.02 -17.38 26.79
C SER A 61 -6.04 -17.36 25.66
N SER A 62 -7.07 -18.22 25.74
CA SER A 62 -8.11 -18.31 24.71
C SER A 62 -8.76 -16.95 24.41
N GLN A 63 -9.09 -16.16 25.44
CA GLN A 63 -9.75 -14.86 25.25
C GLN A 63 -8.81 -13.79 24.64
N LEU A 64 -7.53 -13.79 25.03
CA LEU A 64 -6.54 -12.83 24.51
C LEU A 64 -6.00 -13.25 23.13
N LEU A 65 -6.06 -14.53 22.80
CA LEU A 65 -5.67 -15.07 21.50
C LEU A 65 -6.54 -14.48 20.38
N PHE A 66 -7.82 -14.25 20.64
CA PHE A 66 -8.70 -13.58 19.70
C PHE A 66 -8.20 -12.17 19.36
N ASN A 67 -7.62 -11.42 20.30
CA ASN A 67 -7.11 -10.06 20.05
C ASN A 67 -5.93 -10.02 19.08
N VAL A 68 -5.20 -11.13 18.91
CA VAL A 68 -4.13 -11.25 17.90
C VAL A 68 -4.72 -11.12 16.49
N HIS A 69 -5.93 -11.63 16.26
CA HIS A 69 -6.60 -11.59 14.95
C HIS A 69 -6.81 -10.16 14.42
N PRO A 70 -7.58 -9.27 15.06
CA PRO A 70 -7.82 -7.93 14.54
C PRO A 70 -6.53 -7.09 14.47
N LEU A 71 -5.57 -7.29 15.37
CA LEU A 71 -4.27 -6.62 15.31
C LEU A 71 -3.47 -7.02 14.07
N CYS A 72 -3.34 -8.33 13.81
CA CYS A 72 -2.67 -8.85 12.62
C CYS A 72 -3.40 -8.45 11.33
N MET A 73 -4.74 -8.43 11.31
CA MET A 73 -5.51 -8.01 10.14
C MET A 73 -5.31 -6.53 9.82
N VAL A 74 -5.29 -5.64 10.82
CA VAL A 74 -5.03 -4.21 10.59
C VAL A 74 -3.59 -3.97 10.12
N ILE A 75 -2.60 -4.64 10.72
CA ILE A 75 -1.20 -4.44 10.30
C ILE A 75 -0.95 -5.03 8.90
N GLY A 76 -1.34 -6.28 8.67
CA GLY A 76 -1.09 -6.99 7.42
C GLY A 76 -1.98 -6.51 6.27
N MET A 77 -3.31 -6.65 6.44
CA MET A 77 -4.27 -6.48 5.34
C MET A 77 -4.71 -5.03 5.11
N VAL A 78 -4.57 -4.14 6.10
CA VAL A 78 -4.91 -2.72 5.95
C VAL A 78 -3.65 -1.89 5.69
N PHE A 79 -2.72 -1.85 6.64
CA PHE A 79 -1.57 -0.94 6.55
C PHE A 79 -0.53 -1.40 5.51
N LEU A 80 0.06 -2.60 5.68
CA LEU A 80 1.09 -3.09 4.77
C LEU A 80 0.56 -3.34 3.35
N GLN A 81 -0.67 -3.83 3.22
CA GLN A 81 -1.34 -3.96 1.92
C GLN A 81 -1.54 -2.59 1.24
N GLY A 82 -1.93 -1.56 2.01
CA GLY A 82 -2.04 -0.18 1.53
C GLY A 82 -0.71 0.38 1.04
N ASP A 83 0.37 0.17 1.81
CA ASP A 83 1.72 0.57 1.43
C ASP A 83 2.22 -0.16 0.17
N ALA A 84 1.92 -1.45 0.05
CA ALA A 84 2.25 -2.22 -1.15
C ALA A 84 1.58 -1.66 -2.41
N LEU A 85 0.38 -1.09 -2.30
CA LEU A 85 -0.29 -0.40 -3.41
C LEU A 85 0.36 0.96 -3.73
N LEU A 86 0.88 1.66 -2.73
CA LEU A 86 1.52 2.96 -2.89
C LEU A 86 2.98 2.89 -3.36
N VAL A 87 3.65 1.75 -3.20
CA VAL A 87 5.09 1.58 -3.47
C VAL A 87 5.51 2.05 -4.87
N TYR A 88 4.69 1.79 -5.90
CA TYR A 88 4.97 2.22 -7.28
C TYR A 88 4.83 3.73 -7.50
N ARG A 89 4.08 4.42 -6.64
CA ARG A 89 3.93 5.89 -6.67
C ARG A 89 5.03 6.57 -5.88
N VAL A 90 5.36 6.04 -4.71
CA VAL A 90 6.43 6.57 -3.85
C VAL A 90 7.79 6.38 -4.52
N PHE A 91 8.10 5.17 -4.97
CA PHE A 91 9.38 4.85 -5.64
C PHE A 91 9.26 4.95 -7.17
N ARG A 92 8.65 6.03 -7.66
CA ARG A 92 8.45 6.25 -9.11
C ARG A 92 9.76 6.45 -9.88
N ASN A 93 10.80 6.94 -9.21
CA ASN A 93 12.10 7.26 -9.80
C ASN A 93 13.12 6.12 -9.67
N GLU A 94 12.73 5.01 -9.05
CA GLU A 94 13.57 3.82 -8.90
C GLU A 94 13.38 2.83 -10.06
N SER A 95 14.35 1.92 -10.19
CA SER A 95 14.30 0.89 -11.23
C SER A 95 13.09 -0.03 -11.05
N LYS A 96 12.43 -0.39 -12.17
CA LYS A 96 11.19 -1.20 -12.15
C LYS A 96 11.40 -2.53 -11.45
N LYS A 97 12.59 -3.13 -11.62
CA LYS A 97 12.98 -4.37 -10.97
C LYS A 97 13.00 -4.22 -9.45
N SER A 98 13.68 -3.18 -8.93
CA SER A 98 13.74 -2.90 -7.49
C SER A 98 12.34 -2.67 -6.90
N THR A 99 11.55 -1.77 -7.50
CA THR A 99 10.19 -1.47 -7.02
C THR A 99 9.27 -2.68 -7.07
N LYS A 100 9.42 -3.56 -8.08
CA LYS A 100 8.65 -4.81 -8.19
C LYS A 100 9.04 -5.83 -7.11
N ILE A 101 10.32 -5.95 -6.79
CA ILE A 101 10.80 -6.78 -5.68
C ILE A 101 10.25 -6.24 -4.36
N LEU A 102 10.38 -4.94 -4.10
CA LEU A 102 9.86 -4.32 -2.89
C LEU A 102 8.35 -4.51 -2.74
N HIS A 103 7.58 -4.29 -3.81
CA HIS A 103 6.14 -4.58 -3.85
C HIS A 103 5.81 -6.03 -3.48
N GLY A 104 6.52 -6.98 -4.09
CA GLY A 104 6.34 -8.41 -3.82
C GLY A 104 6.69 -8.79 -2.37
N LEU A 105 7.77 -8.23 -1.83
CA LEU A 105 8.19 -8.47 -0.45
C LEU A 105 7.18 -7.93 0.56
N ILE A 106 6.68 -6.71 0.37
CA ILE A 106 5.69 -6.12 1.28
C ILE A 106 4.41 -6.97 1.27
N HIS A 107 3.91 -7.39 0.10
CA HIS A 107 2.77 -8.31 0.02
C HIS A 107 3.02 -9.66 0.68
N PHE A 108 4.23 -10.22 0.53
CA PHE A 108 4.59 -11.48 1.15
C PHE A 108 4.60 -11.38 2.69
N PHE A 109 5.18 -10.33 3.25
CA PHE A 109 5.14 -10.10 4.71
C PHE A 109 3.74 -9.82 5.22
N ALA A 110 2.94 -9.03 4.48
CA ALA A 110 1.53 -8.81 4.80
C ALA A 110 0.75 -10.13 4.87
N LEU A 111 1.00 -11.05 3.92
CA LEU A 111 0.39 -12.38 3.92
C LEU A 111 0.80 -13.21 5.12
N ILE A 112 2.09 -13.25 5.49
CA ILE A 112 2.55 -13.99 6.67
C ILE A 112 1.85 -13.49 7.93
N ILE A 113 1.78 -12.16 8.12
CA ILE A 113 1.13 -11.56 9.29
C ILE A 113 -0.37 -11.87 9.30
N ALA A 114 -1.03 -11.80 8.14
CA ALA A 114 -2.45 -12.16 8.01
C ALA A 114 -2.70 -13.65 8.34
N LEU A 115 -1.81 -14.55 7.90
CA LEU A 115 -1.89 -15.98 8.23
C LEU A 115 -1.78 -16.22 9.74
N VAL A 116 -0.90 -15.52 10.44
CA VAL A 116 -0.82 -15.59 11.92
C VAL A 116 -2.15 -15.15 12.55
N GLY A 117 -2.75 -14.06 12.06
CA GLY A 117 -4.06 -13.61 12.52
C GLY A 117 -5.20 -14.60 12.23
N LEU A 118 -5.12 -15.35 11.12
CA LEU A 118 -6.08 -16.42 10.82
C LEU A 118 -5.88 -17.63 11.74
N ILE A 119 -4.64 -18.07 11.92
CA ILE A 119 -4.32 -19.20 12.82
C ILE A 119 -4.84 -18.89 14.23
N ALA A 120 -4.65 -17.67 14.72
CA ALA A 120 -5.14 -17.24 16.03
C ALA A 120 -6.67 -17.34 16.15
N VAL A 121 -7.44 -16.92 15.14
CA VAL A 121 -8.92 -16.99 15.22
C VAL A 121 -9.44 -18.42 15.16
N PHE A 122 -8.86 -19.28 14.29
CA PHE A 122 -9.25 -20.69 14.22
C PHE A 122 -8.88 -21.45 15.49
N GLN A 123 -7.73 -21.16 16.08
CA GLN A 123 -7.33 -21.74 17.35
C GLN A 123 -8.24 -21.26 18.50
N HIS A 124 -8.65 -19.99 18.49
CA HIS A 124 -9.65 -19.48 19.43
C HIS A 124 -11.00 -20.20 19.30
N HIS A 125 -11.52 -20.37 18.07
CA HIS A 125 -12.78 -21.08 17.84
C HIS A 125 -12.72 -22.53 18.34
N LYS A 126 -11.62 -23.23 18.02
CA LYS A 126 -11.37 -24.59 18.51
C LYS A 126 -11.38 -24.67 20.03
N ASN A 127 -10.77 -23.69 20.70
CA ASN A 127 -10.71 -23.65 22.17
C ASN A 127 -12.06 -23.28 22.83
N GLN A 128 -12.97 -22.62 22.11
CA GLN A 128 -14.31 -22.26 22.62
C GLN A 128 -15.41 -23.23 22.14
N GLY A 129 -15.08 -24.19 21.27
CA GLY A 129 -16.05 -25.15 20.72
C GLY A 129 -17.01 -24.54 19.69
N PHE A 130 -16.67 -23.39 19.10
CA PHE A 130 -17.49 -22.78 18.05
C PHE A 130 -17.27 -23.49 16.71
N PRO A 131 -18.34 -23.80 15.95
CA PRO A 131 -18.20 -24.35 14.60
C PRO A 131 -17.58 -23.29 13.66
N ASP A 132 -16.51 -23.69 12.97
CA ASP A 132 -15.83 -22.84 12.00
C ASP A 132 -16.70 -22.52 10.77
N MET A 133 -16.43 -21.38 10.13
CA MET A 133 -16.94 -20.99 8.79
C MET A 133 -18.47 -20.84 8.61
N TYR A 134 -19.30 -21.01 9.65
CA TYR A 134 -20.77 -20.94 9.48
C TYR A 134 -21.40 -19.53 9.58
N SER A 135 -20.68 -18.51 10.06
CA SER A 135 -21.17 -17.12 10.10
C SER A 135 -20.11 -16.19 10.72
N LEU A 136 -19.74 -15.08 10.07
CA LEU A 136 -19.68 -13.73 10.69
C LEU A 136 -18.86 -12.71 9.91
N HIS A 137 -17.66 -12.98 9.35
CA HIS A 137 -16.79 -11.86 8.91
C HIS A 137 -17.39 -10.98 7.79
N SER A 138 -18.05 -11.58 6.80
CA SER A 138 -18.74 -10.84 5.72
C SER A 138 -20.02 -10.14 6.21
N TRP A 139 -20.79 -10.78 7.09
CA TRP A 139 -22.01 -10.21 7.67
C TRP A 139 -21.74 -9.18 8.76
N CYS A 140 -20.65 -9.32 9.51
CA CYS A 140 -20.22 -8.44 10.60
C CYS A 140 -19.64 -7.13 10.05
N GLY A 141 -19.00 -7.15 8.87
CA GLY A 141 -18.66 -5.91 8.16
C GLY A 141 -19.91 -5.12 7.74
N ILE A 142 -20.94 -5.80 7.23
CA ILE A 142 -22.21 -5.19 6.81
C ILE A 142 -23.04 -4.75 8.03
N ILE A 143 -23.08 -5.55 9.10
CA ILE A 143 -23.77 -5.24 10.36
C ILE A 143 -23.05 -4.14 11.13
N ALA A 144 -21.72 -4.12 11.19
CA ALA A 144 -20.94 -3.03 11.79
C ALA A 144 -21.11 -1.72 11.01
N PHE A 145 -21.17 -1.78 9.68
CA PHE A 145 -21.50 -0.62 8.85
C PHE A 145 -22.95 -0.15 9.06
N GLY A 146 -23.90 -1.08 9.19
CA GLY A 146 -25.30 -0.79 9.50
C GLY A 146 -25.49 -0.18 10.90
N PHE A 147 -24.86 -0.76 11.92
CA PHE A 147 -24.83 -0.21 13.28
C PHE A 147 -24.11 1.14 13.31
N TYR A 148 -23.01 1.32 12.58
CA TYR A 148 -22.34 2.62 12.46
C TYR A 148 -23.28 3.72 11.93
N LEU A 149 -24.07 3.43 10.89
CA LEU A 149 -25.05 4.37 10.34
C LEU A 149 -26.22 4.67 11.29
N ALA A 150 -26.64 3.69 12.10
CA ALA A 150 -27.68 3.86 13.12
C ALA A 150 -27.16 4.57 14.39
N GLN A 151 -25.93 4.27 14.82
CA GLN A 151 -25.29 4.79 16.04
C GLN A 151 -24.88 6.25 15.90
N VAL A 152 -24.49 6.69 14.70
CA VAL A 152 -24.23 8.10 14.37
C VAL A 152 -25.49 8.97 14.49
N ARG A 153 -26.68 8.39 14.34
CA ARG A 153 -27.94 9.15 14.30
C ARG A 153 -28.58 9.36 15.67
N ASP A 154 -28.57 8.35 16.56
CA ASP A 154 -29.47 8.37 17.72
C ASP A 154 -28.82 8.34 19.11
N THR A 155 -27.50 8.09 19.26
CA THR A 155 -26.94 7.84 20.61
C THR A 155 -25.53 8.40 20.83
N TYR A 156 -25.29 9.69 20.56
CA TYR A 156 -24.00 10.32 20.89
C TYR A 156 -23.82 10.68 22.38
N ASN A 157 -24.91 10.67 23.17
CA ASN A 157 -24.94 11.27 24.52
C ASN A 157 -24.79 10.28 25.70
N LEU A 158 -24.43 9.01 25.47
CA LEU A 158 -24.50 7.94 26.50
C LEU A 158 -23.26 7.03 26.60
N PHE A 159 -22.13 7.39 26.00
CA PHE A 159 -21.10 6.38 25.68
C PHE A 159 -20.18 5.93 26.82
N VAL A 160 -20.08 4.59 26.94
CA VAL A 160 -18.92 3.85 27.45
C VAL A 160 -17.71 4.15 26.55
N SER A 161 -16.58 4.54 27.15
CA SER A 161 -15.36 4.99 26.44
C SER A 161 -14.80 4.01 25.40
N GLU A 162 -15.07 2.71 25.57
CA GLU A 162 -14.64 1.65 24.66
C GLU A 162 -15.27 1.77 23.26
N GLY A 163 -16.57 2.11 23.18
CA GLY A 163 -17.30 2.19 21.92
C GLY A 163 -16.86 3.38 21.06
N ILE A 164 -16.52 4.51 21.69
CA ILE A 164 -16.00 5.69 20.99
C ILE A 164 -14.68 5.37 20.28
N LEU A 165 -13.77 4.65 20.95
CA LEU A 165 -12.49 4.28 20.35
C LEU A 165 -12.64 3.29 19.20
N ALA A 166 -13.52 2.30 19.33
CA ALA A 166 -13.82 1.37 18.24
C ALA A 166 -14.41 2.10 17.02
N ASN A 167 -15.33 3.04 17.22
CA ASN A 167 -15.90 3.86 16.13
C ASN A 167 -14.84 4.77 15.48
N THR A 168 -14.00 5.41 16.31
CA THR A 168 -12.89 6.24 15.84
C THR A 168 -11.92 5.41 15.00
N LEU A 169 -11.61 4.19 15.42
CA LEU A 169 -10.75 3.26 14.68
C LEU A 169 -11.36 2.90 13.30
N GLY A 170 -12.65 2.60 13.25
CA GLY A 170 -13.37 2.35 12.00
C GLY A 170 -13.31 3.55 11.04
N LEU A 171 -13.50 4.76 11.55
CA LEU A 171 -13.37 6.01 10.79
C LEU A 171 -11.96 6.23 10.23
N LEU A 172 -10.94 6.00 11.05
CA LEU A 172 -9.54 6.13 10.63
C LEU A 172 -9.19 5.12 9.53
N ILE A 173 -9.69 3.88 9.59
CA ILE A 173 -9.49 2.87 8.54
C ILE A 173 -10.17 3.30 7.23
N ILE A 174 -11.41 3.80 7.28
CA ILE A 174 -12.11 4.32 6.09
C ILE A 174 -11.35 5.51 5.49
N ALA A 175 -10.92 6.46 6.33
CA ALA A 175 -10.14 7.61 5.89
C ALA A 175 -8.81 7.19 5.24
N PHE A 176 -8.11 6.22 5.84
CA PHE A 176 -6.88 5.66 5.28
C PHE A 176 -7.13 5.05 3.90
N GLY A 177 -8.15 4.20 3.77
CA GLY A 177 -8.54 3.60 2.50
C GLY A 177 -8.91 4.65 1.45
N ALA A 178 -9.63 5.71 1.83
CA ALA A 178 -9.98 6.80 0.93
C ALA A 178 -8.76 7.60 0.46
N VAL A 179 -7.81 7.90 1.34
CA VAL A 179 -6.56 8.59 0.99
C VAL A 179 -5.70 7.73 0.07
N VAL A 180 -5.53 6.43 0.38
CA VAL A 180 -4.83 5.49 -0.50
C VAL A 180 -5.53 5.47 -1.86
N GLY A 181 -6.85 5.24 -1.90
CA GLY A 181 -7.64 5.23 -3.13
C GLY A 181 -7.50 6.52 -3.95
N TYR A 182 -7.53 7.67 -3.29
CA TYR A 182 -7.30 8.97 -3.92
C TYR A 182 -5.90 9.08 -4.55
N ILE A 183 -4.85 8.63 -3.83
CA ILE A 183 -3.50 8.56 -4.41
C ILE A 183 -3.47 7.60 -5.61
N LEU A 184 -4.24 6.51 -5.55
CA LEU A 184 -4.30 5.51 -6.62
C LEU A 184 -5.01 6.02 -7.89
N THR A 185 -6.05 6.84 -7.77
CA THR A 185 -6.82 7.33 -8.92
C THR A 185 -6.17 8.50 -9.67
N ARG A 186 -5.16 9.14 -9.08
CA ARG A 186 -4.45 10.26 -9.71
C ARG A 186 -3.46 9.78 -10.78
N GLU A 187 -3.80 10.02 -12.05
CA GLU A 187 -2.95 9.66 -13.19
C GLU A 187 -1.62 10.42 -13.22
N GLU A 188 -1.61 11.69 -12.79
CA GLU A 188 -0.40 12.53 -12.68
C GLU A 188 0.69 11.92 -11.78
N TRP A 189 0.26 11.06 -10.83
CA TRP A 189 1.14 10.41 -9.86
C TRP A 189 1.57 9.02 -10.30
N ARG A 190 1.11 8.55 -11.46
CA ARG A 190 1.53 7.28 -12.03
C ARG A 190 3.03 7.32 -12.36
N ARG A 191 3.71 6.19 -12.15
CA ARG A 191 5.13 6.02 -12.46
C ARG A 191 5.36 6.28 -13.96
N PRO A 192 6.21 7.26 -14.34
CA PRO A 192 6.60 7.48 -15.73
C PRO A 192 7.63 6.42 -16.14
N PRO A 193 7.69 6.04 -17.44
CA PRO A 193 8.78 5.20 -17.93
C PRO A 193 10.12 5.95 -17.79
N LEU A 194 11.14 5.30 -17.25
CA LEU A 194 12.48 5.88 -17.16
C LEU A 194 13.12 5.92 -18.56
N ALA A 195 14.05 6.86 -18.78
CA ALA A 195 14.76 6.99 -20.05
C ALA A 195 15.52 5.72 -20.46
N GLU A 196 16.05 4.97 -19.49
CA GLU A 196 16.68 3.67 -19.73
C GLU A 196 15.69 2.63 -20.27
N GLU A 197 14.45 2.61 -19.75
CA GLU A 197 13.40 1.71 -20.23
C GLU A 197 12.94 2.11 -21.65
N LEU A 198 12.88 3.40 -21.95
CA LEU A 198 12.55 3.91 -23.28
C LEU A 198 13.64 3.57 -24.30
N ALA A 199 14.91 3.81 -23.97
CA ALA A 199 16.04 3.48 -24.84
C ALA A 199 16.09 1.99 -25.17
N LEU A 200 15.90 1.12 -24.18
CA LEU A 200 15.87 -0.33 -24.38
C LEU A 200 14.66 -0.80 -25.21
N SER A 201 13.51 -0.14 -25.06
CA SER A 201 12.33 -0.46 -25.88
C SER A 201 12.49 -0.03 -27.35
N MET A 202 13.15 1.10 -27.59
CA MET A 202 13.45 1.58 -28.94
C MET A 202 14.49 0.68 -29.63
N ASP A 203 15.54 0.30 -28.91
CA ASP A 203 16.56 -0.64 -29.38
C ASP A 203 15.93 -1.99 -29.77
N PHE A 204 15.10 -2.55 -28.89
CA PHE A 204 14.36 -3.78 -29.19
C PHE A 204 13.46 -3.65 -30.42
N LYS A 205 12.75 -2.52 -30.57
CA LYS A 205 11.90 -2.26 -31.73
C LYS A 205 12.72 -2.22 -33.03
N ASN A 206 13.85 -1.52 -33.04
CA ASN A 206 14.73 -1.44 -34.20
C ASN A 206 15.25 -2.83 -34.61
N LEU A 207 15.65 -3.66 -33.64
CA LEU A 207 16.07 -5.04 -33.90
C LEU A 207 14.96 -5.89 -34.54
N THR A 208 13.71 -5.70 -34.14
CA THR A 208 12.57 -6.43 -34.72
C THR A 208 12.17 -5.93 -36.11
N GLU A 209 12.33 -4.62 -36.38
CA GLU A 209 12.00 -4.03 -37.69
C GLU A 209 13.10 -4.30 -38.72
N GLU A 210 14.38 -4.26 -38.35
CA GLU A 210 15.50 -4.64 -39.23
C GLU A 210 15.56 -6.16 -39.51
N GLY A 211 15.04 -6.98 -38.59
CA GLY A 211 14.96 -8.44 -38.74
C GLY A 211 13.73 -8.94 -39.49
N SER A 212 12.80 -8.07 -39.87
CA SER A 212 11.63 -8.45 -40.67
C SER A 212 11.98 -8.35 -42.16
N PRO A 213 12.11 -9.47 -42.90
CA PRO A 213 12.31 -9.38 -44.34
C PRO A 213 11.05 -8.76 -44.93
N THR A 214 11.15 -7.53 -45.43
CA THR A 214 10.14 -6.93 -46.29
C THR A 214 9.85 -7.92 -47.42
N SER A 215 8.69 -8.58 -47.37
CA SER A 215 8.16 -9.32 -48.51
C SER A 215 7.83 -8.31 -49.59
N THR A 216 8.82 -8.03 -50.45
CA THR A 216 8.62 -7.42 -51.75
C THR A 216 7.68 -8.31 -52.55
N HIS A 217 6.45 -7.82 -52.72
CA HIS A 217 5.55 -8.21 -53.80
C HIS A 217 6.07 -7.70 -55.15
#